data_AF-A0A7C3EW63-F1
#
_entry.id   AF-A0A7C3EW63-F1
#
_cell.length_a   1.000
_cell.length_b   1.000
_cell.length_c   1.000
_cell.angle_alpha   90.00
_cell.angle_beta   90.00
_cell.angle_gamma   90.00
#
_symmetry.space_group_name_H-M   'P 1'
#
loop_
_entity.id
_entity.type
_entity.pdbx_description
1 polymer ?
#
loop_
_entity_poly.entity_id
_entity_poly.type
_entity_poly.pdbx_seq_one_letter_code
_entity_poly.pdbx_strand_id
1 'polypeptide(L)'
;MPKKRHHTAAGSGWPRGERLSPREANVEAIRRQADRLKSLRSNEAEFARYMSRLYAMLRDWPEFRLLRPDLAELRQALLPLPMRDLRAVLAPQTAARRSRRVRAYVLTQVLDDELLDLFISALDSAAGRAGSPDDVGALAIIHHSITGIADGSVPFDNSPLLTALLDISLDELHELGQALRESEGKGDETGDSAPCDEAERKGARTQALANHPAVRLAAERRSFWLAHRLLSYLTRGVVRASLTAEELAPLMTDVRALARQVMAEAVSPSDLGAGLEQKTPDLLTRINTFAADPARNEAFRRVVEGLADEARAAATQGQPLASRLAAVAEFAQSALEPSSPVRAIICQGSIARLQRAAADKQAEVAHPTG
;
A
#
# COMPACT_ATOMS: atom_id res chain seq x y z
N MET A 1 -68.27 -10.97 33.37
CA MET A 1 -67.82 -9.58 33.69
C MET A 1 -67.95 -9.38 35.21
N PRO A 2 -67.12 -8.59 35.94
CA PRO A 2 -66.12 -7.56 35.55
C PRO A 2 -64.67 -7.81 36.12
N LYS A 3 -63.61 -7.47 35.37
CA LYS A 3 -62.64 -6.31 35.42
C LYS A 3 -61.51 -6.30 36.49
N LYS A 4 -60.28 -6.46 35.94
CA LYS A 4 -59.00 -5.72 36.14
C LYS A 4 -58.46 -5.46 37.56
N ARG A 5 -57.15 -5.75 37.72
CA ARG A 5 -56.09 -4.72 37.85
C ARG A 5 -54.70 -5.25 37.44
N HIS A 6 -53.98 -4.40 36.72
CA HIS A 6 -52.55 -4.49 36.41
C HIS A 6 -51.69 -4.23 37.65
N HIS A 7 -50.53 -4.88 37.71
CA HIS A 7 -49.23 -4.33 38.12
C HIS A 7 -48.15 -5.34 37.68
N THR A 8 -47.50 -5.16 36.53
CA THR A 8 -46.13 -4.62 36.41
C THR A 8 -45.21 -4.91 37.60
N ALA A 9 -44.39 -5.95 37.45
CA ALA A 9 -43.03 -5.95 37.97
C ALA A 9 -42.10 -6.16 36.78
N ALA A 10 -41.62 -5.05 36.23
CA ALA A 10 -40.48 -5.00 35.34
C ALA A 10 -39.26 -5.51 36.11
N GLY A 11 -38.90 -6.78 35.90
CA GLY A 11 -37.58 -7.29 36.21
C GLY A 11 -36.61 -6.74 35.18
N SER A 12 -35.89 -5.69 35.58
CA SER A 12 -34.88 -4.96 34.82
C SER A 12 -33.69 -5.86 34.43
N GLY A 13 -33.87 -6.70 33.42
CA GLY A 13 -32.77 -7.29 32.67
C GLY A 13 -32.33 -6.28 31.60
N TRP A 14 -31.37 -5.41 31.92
CA TRP A 14 -30.65 -4.66 30.90
C TRP A 14 -30.17 -5.65 29.82
N PRO A 15 -30.33 -5.34 28.52
CA PRO A 15 -29.83 -6.21 27.48
C PRO A 15 -28.33 -6.37 27.71
N ARG A 16 -27.89 -7.60 28.01
CA ARG A 16 -26.45 -7.92 28.04
C ARG A 16 -25.96 -7.70 26.62
N GLY A 17 -25.38 -6.52 26.37
CA GLY A 17 -24.79 -6.19 25.08
C GLY A 17 -23.88 -7.33 24.66
N GLU A 18 -23.99 -7.75 23.40
CA GLU A 18 -23.09 -8.72 22.79
C GLU A 18 -21.65 -8.36 23.17
N ARG A 19 -20.93 -9.30 23.78
CA ARG A 19 -19.51 -9.08 24.10
C ARG A 19 -18.80 -8.92 22.76
N LEU A 20 -18.37 -7.69 22.47
CA LEU A 20 -17.51 -7.40 21.33
C LEU A 20 -16.37 -8.42 21.29
N SER A 21 -16.09 -8.93 20.11
CA SER A 21 -14.89 -9.72 19.89
C SER A 21 -13.65 -8.91 20.30
N PRO A 22 -12.55 -9.55 20.72
CA PRO A 22 -11.31 -8.84 21.06
C PRO A 22 -10.85 -7.86 19.98
N ARG A 23 -11.06 -8.20 18.69
CA ARG A 23 -10.78 -7.32 17.55
C ARG A 23 -11.67 -6.09 17.55
N GLU A 24 -12.98 -6.24 17.69
CA GLU A 24 -13.92 -5.10 17.72
C GLU A 24 -13.66 -4.18 18.92
N ALA A 25 -13.33 -4.77 20.08
CA ALA A 25 -12.94 -4.01 21.27
C ALA A 25 -11.66 -3.18 21.02
N ASN A 26 -10.66 -3.76 20.35
CA ASN A 26 -9.43 -3.06 19.98
C ASN A 26 -9.69 -1.95 18.95
N VAL A 27 -10.49 -2.20 17.90
CA VAL A 27 -10.86 -1.20 16.90
C VAL A 27 -11.55 0.00 17.57
N GLU A 28 -12.50 -0.26 18.47
CA GLU A 28 -13.18 0.77 19.22
C GLU A 28 -12.23 1.54 20.16
N ALA A 29 -11.30 0.84 20.82
CA ALA A 29 -10.27 1.47 21.67
C ALA A 29 -9.33 2.38 20.86
N ILE A 30 -8.90 1.93 19.67
CA ILE A 30 -8.07 2.71 18.74
C ILE A 30 -8.80 4.00 18.35
N ARG A 31 -10.08 3.92 17.96
CA ARG A 31 -10.89 5.10 17.58
C ARG A 31 -11.00 6.10 18.72
N ARG A 32 -11.37 5.64 19.92
CA ARG A 32 -11.47 6.50 21.11
C ARG A 32 -10.14 7.18 21.44
N GLN A 33 -9.03 6.44 21.34
CA GLN A 33 -7.72 7.00 21.61
C GLN A 33 -7.27 7.99 20.52
N ALA A 34 -7.61 7.74 19.25
CA ALA A 34 -7.36 8.68 18.16
C ALA A 34 -8.13 10.00 18.33
N ASP A 35 -9.37 9.94 18.80
CA ASP A 35 -10.16 11.15 19.10
C ASP A 35 -9.61 11.92 20.31
N ARG A 36 -9.09 11.21 21.33
CA ARG A 36 -8.39 11.86 22.44
C ARG A 36 -7.16 12.62 21.97
N LEU A 37 -6.39 12.05 21.03
CA LEU A 37 -5.23 12.73 20.42
C LEU A 37 -5.63 14.03 19.71
N LYS A 38 -6.83 14.11 19.10
CA LYS A 38 -7.35 15.36 18.49
C LYS A 38 -7.60 16.48 19.51
N SER A 39 -8.05 16.13 20.72
CA SER A 39 -8.49 17.09 21.75
C SER A 39 -7.37 17.74 22.58
N LEU A 40 -6.11 17.33 22.35
CA LEU A 40 -4.86 17.88 22.90
C LEU A 40 -4.95 18.44 24.34
N ARG A 41 -5.03 17.52 25.29
CA ARG A 41 -4.30 17.59 26.57
C ARG A 41 -3.45 16.32 26.70
N SER A 42 -2.47 16.15 25.82
CA SER A 42 -1.66 14.92 25.78
C SER A 42 -0.59 14.93 26.87
N ASN A 43 -0.45 13.79 27.55
CA ASN A 43 0.70 13.47 28.37
C ASN A 43 1.89 13.19 27.42
N GLU A 44 2.89 14.07 27.39
CA GLU A 44 4.05 13.96 26.48
C GLU A 44 4.78 12.62 26.62
N ALA A 45 4.84 12.06 27.83
CA ALA A 45 5.46 10.77 28.08
C ALA A 45 4.70 9.61 27.42
N GLU A 46 3.36 9.66 27.43
CA GLU A 46 2.54 8.66 26.74
C GLU A 46 2.69 8.75 25.24
N PHE A 47 2.68 9.96 24.69
CA PHE A 47 2.88 10.18 23.27
C PHE A 47 4.25 9.67 22.81
N ALA A 48 5.32 9.97 23.55
CA ALA A 48 6.66 9.46 23.27
C ALA A 48 6.71 7.92 23.31
N ARG A 49 6.04 7.29 24.29
CA ARG A 49 5.94 5.84 24.39
C ARG A 49 5.21 5.23 23.18
N TYR A 50 4.07 5.80 22.79
CA TYR A 50 3.32 5.33 21.62
C TYR A 50 4.08 5.54 20.31
N MET A 51 4.79 6.65 20.16
CA MET A 51 5.69 6.86 19.03
C MET A 51 6.78 5.80 19.01
N SER A 52 7.49 5.55 20.12
CA SER A 52 8.50 4.48 20.19
C SER A 52 7.92 3.12 19.79
N ARG A 53 6.69 2.81 20.21
CA ARG A 53 6.03 1.56 19.83
C ARG A 53 5.65 1.54 18.34
N LEU A 54 5.19 2.67 17.80
CA LEU A 54 4.92 2.84 16.37
C LEU A 54 6.16 2.55 15.52
N TYR A 55 7.34 3.04 15.90
CA TYR A 55 8.59 2.74 15.17
C TYR A 55 8.85 1.23 15.06
N ALA A 56 8.71 0.51 16.17
CA ALA A 56 8.88 -0.94 16.18
C ALA A 56 7.82 -1.64 15.31
N MET A 57 6.56 -1.21 15.39
CA MET A 57 5.48 -1.76 14.56
C MET A 57 5.73 -1.57 13.06
N LEU A 58 6.09 -0.36 12.62
CA LEU A 58 6.34 -0.06 11.21
C LEU A 58 7.53 -0.85 10.63
N ARG A 59 8.49 -1.24 11.47
CA ARG A 59 9.64 -2.07 11.07
C ARG A 59 9.30 -3.56 11.06
N ASP A 60 8.63 -4.04 12.10
CA ASP A 60 8.61 -5.48 12.43
C ASP A 60 7.27 -6.17 12.15
N TRP A 61 6.17 -5.42 12.05
CA TRP A 61 4.85 -6.03 11.83
C TRP A 61 4.63 -6.31 10.34
N PRO A 62 4.28 -7.57 9.94
CA PRO A 62 4.12 -7.97 8.55
C PRO A 62 3.19 -7.07 7.74
N GLU A 63 2.11 -6.58 8.36
CA GLU A 63 1.09 -5.73 7.76
C GLU A 63 1.64 -4.38 7.30
N PHE A 64 2.64 -3.83 8.01
CA PHE A 64 3.25 -2.53 7.74
C PHE A 64 4.63 -2.64 7.09
N ARG A 65 5.26 -3.81 7.15
CA ARG A 65 6.64 -4.05 6.71
C ARG A 65 6.91 -3.57 5.28
N LEU A 66 5.92 -3.73 4.38
CA LEU A 66 6.01 -3.33 2.98
C LEU A 66 5.35 -1.97 2.70
N LEU A 67 4.64 -1.37 3.67
CA LEU A 67 3.91 -0.10 3.51
C LEU A 67 4.78 1.14 3.75
N ARG A 68 6.09 1.04 3.51
CA ARG A 68 7.04 2.16 3.67
C ARG A 68 7.40 2.75 2.32
N PRO A 69 7.81 4.03 2.23
CA PRO A 69 8.24 4.62 0.98
C PRO A 69 9.30 3.76 0.25
N ASP A 70 9.24 3.76 -1.07
CA ASP A 70 10.29 3.14 -1.90
C ASP A 70 11.61 3.90 -1.67
N LEU A 71 12.63 3.18 -1.23
CA LEU A 71 13.95 3.73 -0.94
C LEU A 71 14.64 4.29 -2.19
N ALA A 72 14.34 3.76 -3.37
CA ALA A 72 14.86 4.28 -4.61
C ALA A 72 14.19 5.60 -5.01
N GLU A 73 12.87 5.72 -4.82
CA GLU A 73 12.17 7.01 -5.00
C GLU A 73 12.64 8.04 -3.97
N LEU A 74 12.85 7.62 -2.72
CA LEU A 74 13.44 8.47 -1.69
C LEU A 74 14.83 8.96 -2.09
N ARG A 75 15.71 8.08 -2.57
CA ARG A 75 17.02 8.49 -3.09
C ARG A 75 16.87 9.52 -4.21
N GLN A 76 15.97 9.29 -5.18
CA GLN A 76 15.73 10.22 -6.28
C GLN A 76 15.18 11.58 -5.81
N ALA A 77 14.27 11.59 -4.84
CA ALA A 77 13.72 12.81 -4.25
C ALA A 77 14.77 13.63 -3.48
N LEU A 78 15.78 12.96 -2.91
CA LEU A 78 16.87 13.61 -2.18
C LEU A 78 17.95 14.17 -3.11
N LEU A 79 18.26 13.52 -4.23
CA LEU A 79 19.32 13.94 -5.18
C LEU A 79 19.29 15.42 -5.60
N PRO A 80 18.14 16.04 -5.96
CA PRO A 80 18.12 17.43 -6.42
C PRO A 80 18.22 18.45 -5.27
N LEU A 81 18.16 18.03 -4.01
CA LEU A 81 18.16 18.96 -2.88
C LEU A 81 19.56 19.57 -2.68
N PRO A 82 19.65 20.89 -2.43
CA PRO A 82 20.92 21.50 -2.08
C PRO A 82 21.42 20.94 -0.74
N MET A 83 22.74 20.94 -0.53
CA MET A 83 23.38 20.41 0.68
C MET A 83 22.78 20.92 1.99
N ARG A 84 22.32 22.18 2.02
CA ARG A 84 21.66 22.77 3.20
C ARG A 84 20.33 22.10 3.53
N ASP A 85 19.57 21.69 2.53
CA ASP A 85 18.27 21.03 2.70
C ASP A 85 18.43 19.53 2.96
N LEU A 86 19.43 18.88 2.35
CA LEU A 86 19.82 17.52 2.72
C LEU A 86 20.17 17.42 4.22
N ARG A 87 20.99 18.33 4.74
CA ARG A 87 21.29 18.39 6.19
C ARG A 87 20.04 18.63 7.04
N ALA A 88 19.07 19.39 6.54
CA ALA A 88 17.83 19.67 7.25
C ALA A 88 16.90 18.45 7.29
N VAL A 89 16.90 17.60 6.26
CA VAL A 89 16.15 16.32 6.24
C VAL A 89 16.70 15.36 7.29
N LEU A 90 18.03 15.28 7.42
CA LEU A 90 18.73 14.40 8.35
C LEU A 90 18.80 14.95 9.79
N ALA A 91 18.32 16.16 10.03
CA ALA A 91 18.34 16.76 11.36
C ALA A 91 17.27 16.12 12.27
N PRO A 92 17.51 16.04 13.60
CA PRO A 92 16.54 15.50 14.56
C PRO A 92 15.19 16.21 14.49
N GLN A 93 14.10 15.50 14.83
CA GLN A 93 12.70 15.97 14.73
C GLN A 93 12.43 17.33 15.41
N THR A 94 13.24 17.71 16.41
CA THR A 94 13.13 18.97 17.14
C THR A 94 13.75 20.16 16.41
N ALA A 95 14.40 19.93 15.27
CA ALA A 95 15.07 20.97 14.50
C ALA A 95 14.05 21.88 13.77
N ALA A 96 14.35 23.18 13.79
CA ALA A 96 13.75 24.32 13.11
C ALA A 96 12.66 24.07 12.02
N ARG A 97 11.70 25.01 11.90
CA ARG A 97 10.64 25.07 10.86
C ARG A 97 11.08 24.66 9.44
N ARG A 98 12.34 24.90 9.06
CA ARG A 98 12.92 24.45 7.79
C ARG A 98 12.96 22.93 7.64
N SER A 99 13.43 22.19 8.65
CA SER A 99 13.53 20.73 8.61
C SER A 99 12.18 20.10 8.33
N ARG A 100 11.15 20.47 9.10
CA ARG A 100 9.75 20.05 8.88
C ARG A 100 9.28 20.30 7.45
N ARG A 101 9.51 21.51 6.91
CA ARG A 101 9.12 21.85 5.53
C ARG A 101 9.83 21.02 4.48
N VAL A 102 11.14 20.79 4.62
CA VAL A 102 11.92 20.01 3.63
C VAL A 102 11.55 18.54 3.71
N ARG A 103 11.39 17.99 4.92
CA ARG A 103 10.90 16.63 5.15
C ARG A 103 9.53 16.42 4.53
N ALA A 104 8.60 17.35 4.74
CA ALA A 104 7.28 17.33 4.12
C ALA A 104 7.36 17.36 2.59
N TYR A 105 8.22 18.23 2.03
CA TYR A 105 8.45 18.26 0.59
C TYR A 105 8.94 16.91 0.07
N VAL A 106 9.97 16.31 0.66
CA VAL A 106 10.46 14.97 0.27
C VAL A 106 9.36 13.93 0.36
N LEU A 107 8.58 13.95 1.44
CA LEU A 107 7.48 13.01 1.66
C LEU A 107 6.39 13.16 0.59
N THR A 108 6.02 14.36 0.17
CA THR A 108 5.06 14.56 -0.93
C THR A 108 5.56 14.03 -2.28
N GLN A 109 6.88 13.86 -2.46
CA GLN A 109 7.45 13.27 -3.68
C GLN A 109 7.45 11.74 -3.66
N VAL A 110 7.45 11.10 -2.49
CA VAL A 110 7.63 9.64 -2.36
C VAL A 110 6.41 8.92 -1.79
N LEU A 111 5.52 9.64 -1.11
CA LEU A 111 4.24 9.15 -0.63
C LEU A 111 3.13 9.62 -1.57
N ASP A 112 2.11 8.79 -1.72
CA ASP A 112 0.87 9.09 -2.43
C ASP A 112 -0.33 8.63 -1.60
N ASP A 113 -1.52 9.04 -2.04
CA ASP A 113 -2.77 8.68 -1.38
C ASP A 113 -3.00 7.16 -1.41
N GLU A 114 -2.47 6.45 -2.41
CA GLU A 114 -2.59 4.98 -2.50
C GLU A 114 -1.89 4.28 -1.34
N LEU A 115 -0.72 4.77 -0.95
CA LEU A 115 -0.02 4.28 0.22
C LEU A 115 -0.77 4.60 1.52
N LEU A 116 -1.38 5.78 1.64
CA LEU A 116 -2.19 6.12 2.81
C LEU A 116 -3.44 5.22 2.92
N ASP A 117 -4.08 4.87 1.80
CA ASP A 117 -5.20 3.93 1.74
C ASP A 117 -4.79 2.51 2.20
N LEU A 118 -3.60 2.05 1.81
CA LEU A 118 -3.07 0.75 2.24
C LEU A 118 -2.85 0.67 3.75
N PHE A 119 -2.47 1.78 4.39
CA PHE A 119 -2.37 1.80 5.84
C PHE A 119 -3.73 1.60 6.52
N ILE A 120 -4.83 2.12 5.96
CA ILE A 120 -6.18 1.91 6.49
C ILE A 120 -6.51 0.42 6.49
N SER A 121 -6.18 -0.28 5.41
CA SER A 121 -6.40 -1.73 5.29
C SER A 121 -5.54 -2.51 6.31
N ALA A 122 -4.28 -2.12 6.49
CA ALA A 122 -3.37 -2.75 7.45
C ALA A 122 -3.77 -2.52 8.92
N LEU A 123 -4.40 -1.38 9.23
CA LEU A 123 -4.89 -1.06 10.58
C LEU A 123 -5.88 -2.11 11.12
N ASP A 124 -6.77 -2.59 10.27
CA ASP A 124 -7.81 -3.56 10.69
C ASP A 124 -7.20 -4.93 11.02
N SER A 125 -6.26 -5.41 10.19
CA SER A 125 -5.47 -6.62 10.49
C SER A 125 -4.65 -6.44 11.77
N ALA A 126 -3.98 -5.30 11.91
CA ALA A 126 -3.15 -4.99 13.07
C ALA A 126 -3.96 -4.86 14.36
N ALA A 127 -5.20 -4.35 14.30
CA ALA A 127 -6.10 -4.25 15.45
C ALA A 127 -6.46 -5.64 16.03
N GLY A 128 -6.58 -6.66 15.17
CA GLY A 128 -6.79 -8.05 15.60
C GLY A 128 -5.58 -8.64 16.33
N ARG A 129 -4.37 -8.14 16.06
CA ARG A 129 -3.11 -8.60 16.67
C ARG A 129 -2.68 -7.78 17.89
N ALA A 130 -3.23 -6.58 18.08
CA ALA A 130 -2.86 -5.69 19.18
C ALA A 130 -3.03 -6.40 20.54
N GLY A 131 -1.91 -6.60 21.24
CA GLY A 131 -1.85 -7.38 22.47
C GLY A 131 -1.62 -6.52 23.72
N SER A 132 -1.38 -5.21 23.55
CA SER A 132 -1.06 -4.30 24.65
C SER A 132 -1.68 -2.91 24.45
N PRO A 133 -1.83 -2.12 25.53
CA PRO A 133 -2.28 -0.73 25.44
C PRO A 133 -1.35 0.16 24.58
N ASP A 134 -0.06 -0.17 24.54
CA ASP A 134 0.91 0.58 23.74
C ASP A 134 0.75 0.27 22.24
N ASP A 135 0.35 -0.97 21.90
CA ASP A 135 -0.03 -1.31 20.52
C ASP A 135 -1.25 -0.49 20.08
N VAL A 136 -2.29 -0.45 20.92
CA VAL A 136 -3.50 0.34 20.67
C VAL A 136 -3.17 1.82 20.53
N GLY A 137 -2.30 2.35 21.40
CA GLY A 137 -1.84 3.74 21.34
C GLY A 137 -1.07 4.07 20.07
N ALA A 138 -0.18 3.19 19.62
CA ALA A 138 0.56 3.36 18.36
C ALA A 138 -0.37 3.28 17.13
N LEU A 139 -1.30 2.33 17.09
CA LEU A 139 -2.31 2.22 16.03
C LEU A 139 -3.25 3.44 16.01
N ALA A 140 -3.55 4.02 17.18
CA ALA A 140 -4.30 5.27 17.28
C ALA A 140 -3.56 6.47 16.66
N ILE A 141 -2.22 6.52 16.76
CA ILE A 141 -1.41 7.54 16.07
C ILE A 141 -1.50 7.39 14.55
N ILE A 142 -1.41 6.16 14.03
CA ILE A 142 -1.57 5.89 12.59
C ILE A 142 -2.96 6.35 12.15
N HIS A 143 -4.02 5.90 12.84
CA HIS A 143 -5.40 6.24 12.53
C HIS A 143 -5.63 7.76 12.56
N HIS A 144 -5.16 8.44 13.61
CA HIS A 144 -5.24 9.89 13.74
C HIS A 144 -4.51 10.62 12.60
N SER A 145 -3.32 10.15 12.23
CA SER A 145 -2.51 10.76 11.17
C SER A 145 -3.18 10.66 9.80
N ILE A 146 -3.73 9.49 9.45
CA ILE A 146 -4.37 9.25 8.15
C ILE A 146 -5.68 10.04 8.04
N THR A 147 -6.55 9.94 9.05
CA THR A 147 -7.81 10.69 9.08
C THR A 147 -7.55 12.20 9.07
N GLY A 148 -6.55 12.66 9.84
CA GLY A 148 -6.15 14.06 9.87
C GLY A 148 -5.69 14.61 8.52
N ILE A 149 -4.96 13.81 7.74
CA ILE A 149 -4.53 14.18 6.37
C ILE A 149 -5.73 14.17 5.42
N ALA A 150 -6.54 13.11 5.45
CA ALA A 150 -7.71 12.97 4.57
C ALA A 150 -8.73 14.11 4.77
N ASP A 151 -8.95 14.51 6.03
CA ASP A 151 -9.87 15.59 6.39
C ASP A 151 -9.24 16.99 6.23
N GLY A 152 -7.97 17.09 5.85
CA GLY A 152 -7.22 18.35 5.75
C GLY A 152 -7.01 19.08 7.08
N SER A 153 -7.23 18.41 8.21
CA SER A 153 -7.19 18.99 9.57
C SER A 153 -5.78 18.97 10.18
N VAL A 154 -4.91 18.07 9.72
CA VAL A 154 -3.51 17.99 10.13
C VAL A 154 -2.61 18.40 8.96
N PRO A 155 -1.81 19.47 9.10
CA PRO A 155 -0.80 19.81 8.09
C PRO A 155 0.14 18.63 7.85
N PHE A 156 0.41 18.31 6.59
CA PHE A 156 1.26 17.19 6.17
C PHE A 156 2.65 17.23 6.84
N ASP A 157 3.18 18.42 7.11
CA ASP A 157 4.47 18.65 7.74
C ASP A 157 4.50 18.43 9.27
N ASN A 158 3.34 18.16 9.90
CA ASN A 158 3.22 17.88 11.33
C ASN A 158 2.64 16.48 11.63
N SER A 159 2.50 15.62 10.61
CA SER A 159 1.99 14.27 10.80
C SER A 159 3.01 13.37 11.53
N PRO A 160 2.66 12.77 12.68
CA PRO A 160 3.55 11.85 13.39
C PRO A 160 3.87 10.58 12.60
N LEU A 161 2.88 10.03 11.89
CA LEU A 161 3.09 8.87 11.01
C LEU A 161 4.12 9.19 9.92
N LEU A 162 3.95 10.32 9.22
CA LEU A 162 4.84 10.67 8.12
C LEU A 162 6.27 10.94 8.60
N THR A 163 6.38 11.54 9.79
CA THR A 163 7.67 11.73 10.47
C THR A 163 8.35 10.39 10.72
N ALA A 164 7.63 9.42 11.31
CA ALA A 164 8.14 8.09 11.59
C ALA A 164 8.53 7.32 10.32
N LEU A 165 7.70 7.39 9.28
CA LEU A 165 8.00 6.75 7.99
C LEU A 165 9.28 7.31 7.37
N LEU A 166 9.45 8.62 7.36
CA LEU A 166 10.65 9.23 6.79
C LEU A 166 11.91 8.82 7.56
N ASP A 167 11.88 8.87 8.89
CA ASP A 167 13.04 8.53 9.71
C ASP A 167 13.45 7.07 9.49
N ILE A 168 12.49 6.14 9.53
CA ILE A 168 12.74 4.72 9.27
C ILE A 168 13.31 4.53 7.86
N SER A 169 12.72 5.16 6.84
CA SER A 169 13.19 5.00 5.47
C SER A 169 14.57 5.62 5.22
N LEU A 170 14.93 6.69 5.93
CA LEU A 170 16.29 7.26 5.86
C LEU A 170 17.31 6.32 6.50
N ASP A 171 16.99 5.74 7.66
CA ASP A 171 17.83 4.73 8.31
C ASP A 171 18.06 3.53 7.38
N GLU A 172 16.98 3.01 6.78
CA GLU A 172 17.06 1.87 5.87
C GLU A 172 17.80 2.19 4.56
N LEU A 173 17.67 3.42 4.04
CA LEU A 173 18.45 3.85 2.88
C LEU A 173 19.96 3.86 3.22
N HIS A 174 20.31 4.23 4.45
CA HIS A 174 21.69 4.17 4.92
C HIS A 174 22.18 2.72 5.04
N GLU A 175 21.40 1.84 5.68
CA GLU A 175 21.69 0.40 5.80
C GLU A 175 21.86 -0.25 4.41
N LEU A 176 20.97 0.07 3.46
CA LEU A 176 21.06 -0.40 2.08
C LEU A 176 22.34 0.09 1.39
N GLY A 177 22.71 1.36 1.59
CA GLY A 177 23.93 1.93 1.04
C GLY A 177 25.21 1.31 1.63
N GLN A 178 25.19 0.90 2.90
CA GLN A 178 26.28 0.11 3.50
C GLN A 178 26.35 -1.29 2.88
N ALA A 179 25.22 -2.00 2.85
CA ALA A 179 25.10 -3.35 2.29
C ALA A 179 25.61 -3.46 0.85
N LEU A 180 25.26 -2.49 0.00
CA LEU A 180 25.69 -2.47 -1.40
C LEU A 180 27.20 -2.21 -1.51
N ARG A 181 27.76 -1.29 -0.72
CA ARG A 181 29.21 -1.05 -0.69
C ARG A 181 29.99 -2.26 -0.21
N GLU A 182 29.49 -2.98 0.79
CA GLU A 182 30.12 -4.22 1.26
C GLU A 182 30.13 -5.30 0.17
N SER A 183 29.06 -5.39 -0.62
CA SER A 183 28.93 -6.36 -1.72
C SER A 183 29.76 -6.03 -2.96
N GLU A 184 29.98 -4.75 -3.22
CA GLU A 184 30.86 -4.26 -4.30
C GLU A 184 32.35 -4.40 -3.91
N GLY A 185 32.63 -4.94 -2.71
CA GLY A 185 33.96 -5.03 -2.13
C GLY A 185 34.44 -3.67 -1.63
N LYS A 186 35.46 -3.65 -0.77
CA LYS A 186 36.21 -2.43 -0.42
C LYS A 186 37.02 -1.92 -1.63
N GLY A 187 36.37 -1.66 -2.76
CA GLY A 187 36.97 -0.95 -3.88
C GLY A 187 37.13 0.51 -3.49
N ASP A 188 38.37 0.91 -3.20
CA ASP A 188 38.84 2.28 -3.02
C ASP A 188 38.49 3.06 -1.73
N GLU A 189 39.32 2.86 -0.71
CA GLU A 189 39.81 4.01 0.07
C GLU A 189 41.08 4.64 -0.54
N THR A 190 41.66 4.03 -1.59
CA THR A 190 42.96 4.41 -2.18
C THR A 190 42.88 5.13 -3.53
N GLY A 191 41.70 5.28 -4.13
CA GLY A 191 41.48 6.16 -5.29
C GLY A 191 42.17 5.73 -6.59
N ASP A 192 42.49 4.45 -6.75
CA ASP A 192 43.26 3.93 -7.90
C ASP A 192 42.63 2.66 -8.53
N SER A 193 41.36 2.36 -8.23
CA SER A 193 40.67 1.24 -8.87
C SER A 193 40.20 1.62 -10.28
N ALA A 194 40.49 0.71 -11.22
CA ALA A 194 39.93 0.78 -12.56
C ALA A 194 38.38 0.77 -12.49
N PRO A 195 37.69 1.47 -13.41
CA PRO A 195 36.23 1.47 -13.41
C PRO A 195 35.70 0.03 -13.54
N CYS A 196 34.99 -0.43 -12.51
CA CYS A 196 34.30 -1.72 -12.49
C CYS A 196 33.27 -1.78 -13.64
N ASP A 197 33.32 -2.84 -14.43
CA ASP A 197 32.42 -2.97 -15.58
C ASP A 197 30.96 -3.23 -15.14
N GLU A 198 30.00 -3.05 -16.07
CA GLU A 198 28.57 -3.18 -15.75
C GLU A 198 28.17 -4.63 -15.39
N ALA A 199 28.89 -5.62 -15.91
CA ALA A 199 28.60 -7.04 -15.67
C ALA A 199 29.02 -7.45 -14.26
N GLU A 200 30.19 -7.00 -13.80
CA GLU A 200 30.68 -7.16 -12.44
C GLU A 200 29.76 -6.46 -11.43
N ARG A 201 29.33 -5.21 -11.70
CA ARG A 201 28.34 -4.51 -10.86
C ARG A 201 27.00 -5.25 -10.78
N LYS A 202 26.54 -5.82 -11.90
CA LYS A 202 25.32 -6.64 -11.93
C LYS A 202 25.48 -7.94 -11.14
N GLY A 203 26.64 -8.58 -11.21
CA GLY A 203 27.00 -9.78 -10.44
C GLY A 203 27.01 -9.50 -8.93
N ALA A 204 27.69 -8.44 -8.50
CA ALA A 204 27.75 -8.01 -7.11
C ALA A 204 26.37 -7.70 -6.53
N ARG A 205 25.51 -6.99 -7.26
CA ARG A 205 24.11 -6.73 -6.85
C ARG A 205 23.28 -8.00 -6.73
N THR A 206 23.47 -8.96 -7.63
CA THR A 206 22.77 -10.25 -7.59
C THR A 206 23.18 -11.04 -6.34
N GLN A 207 24.48 -11.02 -6.02
CA GLN A 207 25.00 -11.62 -4.80
C GLN A 207 24.53 -10.90 -3.52
N ALA A 208 24.47 -9.56 -3.54
CA ALA A 208 23.93 -8.75 -2.46
C ALA A 208 22.45 -9.07 -2.20
N LEU A 209 21.67 -9.23 -3.27
CA LEU A 209 20.28 -9.66 -3.18
C LEU A 209 20.15 -11.07 -2.61
N ALA A 210 21.06 -11.98 -2.90
CA ALA A 210 21.03 -13.32 -2.31
C ALA A 210 21.38 -13.31 -0.82
N ASN A 211 22.35 -12.47 -0.42
CA ASN A 211 23.03 -12.61 0.86
C ASN A 211 22.68 -11.55 1.90
N HIS A 212 22.13 -10.39 1.51
CA HIS A 212 21.90 -9.27 2.43
C HIS A 212 20.40 -9.01 2.69
N PRO A 213 19.91 -9.15 3.94
CA PRO A 213 18.49 -8.97 4.27
C PRO A 213 17.91 -7.59 3.91
N ALA A 214 18.68 -6.52 4.12
CA ALA A 214 18.24 -5.16 3.78
C ALA A 214 18.04 -4.96 2.26
N VAL A 215 18.92 -5.54 1.43
CA VAL A 215 18.82 -5.47 -0.05
C VAL A 215 17.59 -6.24 -0.52
N ARG A 216 17.36 -7.44 0.04
CA ARG A 216 16.16 -8.24 -0.22
C ARG A 216 14.88 -7.50 0.13
N LEU A 217 14.80 -6.95 1.34
CA LEU A 217 13.61 -6.25 1.80
C LEU A 217 13.33 -5.00 0.95
N ALA A 218 14.36 -4.26 0.55
CA ALA A 218 14.23 -3.13 -0.35
C ALA A 218 13.67 -3.55 -1.73
N ALA A 219 14.16 -4.65 -2.28
CA ALA A 219 13.66 -5.22 -3.54
C ALA A 219 12.22 -5.72 -3.42
N GLU A 220 11.91 -6.51 -2.38
CA GLU A 220 10.55 -7.00 -2.08
C GLU A 220 9.55 -5.84 -1.99
N ARG A 221 9.91 -4.77 -1.25
CA ARG A 221 9.08 -3.58 -1.09
C ARG A 221 8.86 -2.85 -2.40
N ARG A 222 9.93 -2.62 -3.17
CA ARG A 222 9.81 -1.97 -4.48
C ARG A 222 8.91 -2.77 -5.43
N SER A 223 9.07 -4.09 -5.48
CA SER A 223 8.20 -4.95 -6.28
C SER A 223 6.74 -4.90 -5.81
N PHE A 224 6.50 -4.89 -4.50
CA PHE A 224 5.15 -4.70 -3.94
C PHE A 224 4.53 -3.37 -4.39
N TRP A 225 5.28 -2.26 -4.32
CA TRP A 225 4.81 -0.95 -4.74
C TRP A 225 4.49 -0.86 -6.22
N LEU A 226 5.40 -1.36 -7.06
CA LEU A 226 5.22 -1.32 -8.50
C LEU A 226 4.06 -2.22 -8.93
N ALA A 227 3.89 -3.38 -8.29
CA ALA A 227 2.73 -4.24 -8.50
C ALA A 227 1.41 -3.57 -8.09
N HIS A 228 1.37 -2.93 -6.92
CA HIS A 228 0.18 -2.23 -6.45
C HIS A 228 -0.21 -1.06 -7.36
N ARG A 229 0.77 -0.22 -7.74
CA ARG A 229 0.54 0.91 -8.65
C ARG A 229 0.14 0.44 -10.03
N LEU A 230 0.75 -0.62 -10.56
CA LEU A 230 0.33 -1.24 -11.82
C LEU A 230 -1.14 -1.67 -11.75
N LEU A 231 -1.53 -2.37 -10.68
CA LEU A 231 -2.92 -2.77 -10.46
C LEU A 231 -3.85 -1.55 -10.37
N SER A 232 -3.46 -0.52 -9.63
CA SER A 232 -4.21 0.74 -9.50
C SER A 232 -4.39 1.44 -10.85
N TYR A 233 -3.33 1.63 -11.63
CA TYR A 233 -3.41 2.31 -12.94
C TYR A 233 -4.26 1.55 -13.96
N LEU A 234 -4.15 0.22 -13.97
CA LEU A 234 -4.98 -0.63 -14.84
C LEU A 234 -6.45 -0.58 -14.45
N THR A 235 -6.72 -0.49 -13.14
CA THR A 235 -8.07 -0.49 -12.63
C THR A 235 -8.78 0.87 -12.69
N ARG A 236 -8.07 1.95 -12.38
CA ARG A 236 -8.56 3.34 -12.45
C ARG A 236 -8.67 3.86 -13.89
N GLY A 237 -8.24 3.06 -14.87
CA GLY A 237 -8.44 3.33 -16.28
C GLY A 237 -7.53 4.41 -16.85
N VAL A 238 -6.42 4.72 -16.17
CA VAL A 238 -5.36 5.59 -16.73
C VAL A 238 -4.86 4.97 -18.03
N VAL A 239 -4.65 3.65 -18.02
CA VAL A 239 -4.35 2.86 -19.22
C VAL A 239 -5.59 2.65 -20.07
N ARG A 240 -5.61 3.12 -21.32
CA ARG A 240 -6.83 3.26 -22.15
C ARG A 240 -7.52 1.98 -22.69
N ALA A 241 -7.38 0.81 -22.06
CA ALA A 241 -7.93 -0.52 -22.42
C ALA A 241 -7.00 -1.38 -23.27
N SER A 242 -6.09 -2.07 -22.60
CA SER A 242 -5.05 -2.85 -23.27
C SER A 242 -5.38 -4.34 -23.43
N LEU A 243 -6.33 -4.87 -22.65
CA LEU A 243 -6.94 -6.20 -22.86
C LEU A 243 -8.42 -6.03 -23.20
N THR A 244 -8.88 -6.66 -24.28
CA THR A 244 -10.30 -6.62 -24.67
C THR A 244 -11.15 -7.49 -23.76
N ALA A 245 -12.45 -7.18 -23.68
CA ALA A 245 -13.40 -8.03 -23.00
C ALA A 245 -13.44 -9.45 -23.59
N GLU A 246 -13.13 -9.61 -24.88
CA GLU A 246 -13.04 -10.91 -25.56
C GLU A 246 -11.80 -11.69 -25.12
N GLU A 247 -10.66 -11.02 -24.97
CA GLU A 247 -9.43 -11.63 -24.46
C GLU A 247 -9.64 -12.15 -23.04
N LEU A 248 -10.42 -11.45 -22.21
CA LEU A 248 -10.71 -11.86 -20.83
C LEU A 248 -12.05 -12.59 -20.64
N ALA A 249 -12.84 -12.78 -21.71
CA ALA A 249 -14.21 -13.30 -21.62
C ALA A 249 -14.33 -14.67 -20.96
N PRO A 250 -13.45 -15.67 -21.26
CA PRO A 250 -13.54 -16.98 -20.63
C PRO A 250 -13.40 -16.89 -19.11
N LEU A 251 -12.39 -16.14 -18.66
CA LEU A 251 -12.10 -15.94 -17.25
C LEU A 251 -13.18 -15.10 -16.54
N MET A 252 -13.67 -14.05 -17.20
CA MET A 252 -14.79 -13.23 -16.70
C MET A 252 -16.09 -14.03 -16.55
N THR A 253 -16.35 -14.99 -17.43
CA THR A 253 -17.53 -15.85 -17.36
C THR A 253 -17.48 -16.73 -16.12
N ASP A 254 -16.31 -17.32 -15.85
CA ASP A 254 -16.07 -18.16 -14.70
C ASP A 254 -16.10 -17.38 -13.39
N VAL A 255 -15.46 -16.20 -13.35
CA VAL A 255 -15.54 -15.28 -12.20
C VAL A 255 -16.99 -14.89 -11.92
N ARG A 256 -17.79 -14.61 -12.95
CA ARG A 256 -19.21 -14.29 -12.80
C ARG A 256 -20.06 -15.48 -12.38
N ALA A 257 -19.70 -16.70 -12.79
CA ALA A 257 -20.38 -17.92 -12.35
C ALA A 257 -20.07 -18.20 -10.88
N LEU A 258 -18.81 -18.07 -10.49
CA LEU A 258 -18.34 -18.22 -9.10
C LEU A 258 -18.91 -17.11 -8.21
N ALA A 259 -18.89 -15.84 -8.64
CA ALA A 259 -19.50 -14.74 -7.90
C ALA A 259 -21.01 -14.94 -7.70
N ARG A 260 -21.72 -15.46 -8.72
CA ARG A 260 -23.14 -15.81 -8.58
C ARG A 260 -23.38 -16.98 -7.65
N GLN A 261 -22.51 -18.00 -7.64
CA GLN A 261 -22.57 -19.12 -6.69
C GLN A 261 -22.27 -18.66 -5.26
N VAL A 262 -21.24 -17.84 -5.06
CA VAL A 262 -20.88 -17.27 -3.76
C VAL A 262 -21.97 -16.32 -3.25
N MET A 263 -22.56 -15.48 -4.09
CA MET A 263 -23.69 -14.61 -3.72
C MET A 263 -24.99 -15.39 -3.46
N ALA A 264 -25.17 -16.56 -4.08
CA ALA A 264 -26.32 -17.45 -3.80
C ALA A 264 -26.14 -18.25 -2.49
N GLU A 265 -24.91 -18.43 -2.02
CA GLU A 265 -24.57 -19.18 -0.80
C GLU A 265 -24.22 -18.30 0.40
N ALA A 266 -23.91 -17.01 0.20
CA ALA A 266 -23.56 -16.08 1.27
C ALA A 266 -24.82 -15.59 2.02
N VAL A 267 -24.95 -15.98 3.29
CA VAL A 267 -26.04 -15.54 4.20
C VAL A 267 -25.73 -14.14 4.79
N SER A 268 -24.53 -13.59 4.58
CA SER A 268 -24.13 -12.26 5.07
C SER A 268 -22.96 -11.64 4.27
N PRO A 269 -22.92 -10.30 4.09
CA PRO A 269 -21.79 -9.57 3.48
C PRO A 269 -20.43 -9.78 4.18
N SER A 270 -20.41 -10.24 5.44
CA SER A 270 -19.18 -10.54 6.20
C SER A 270 -18.46 -11.82 5.73
N ASP A 271 -19.15 -12.71 5.04
CA ASP A 271 -18.61 -14.03 4.62
C ASP A 271 -17.87 -13.97 3.28
N LEU A 272 -17.91 -12.84 2.58
CA LEU A 272 -17.25 -12.64 1.28
C LEU A 272 -15.72 -12.66 1.40
N GLY A 273 -15.14 -12.13 2.49
CA GLY A 273 -13.69 -12.10 2.69
C GLY A 273 -13.09 -13.48 2.99
N ALA A 274 -13.68 -14.23 3.92
CA ALA A 274 -13.21 -15.56 4.31
C ALA A 274 -13.59 -16.65 3.30
N GLY A 275 -14.72 -16.50 2.60
CA GLY A 275 -15.17 -17.42 1.56
C GLY A 275 -14.33 -17.38 0.29
N LEU A 276 -13.77 -16.23 -0.07
CA LEU A 276 -12.88 -16.09 -1.23
C LEU A 276 -11.51 -16.75 -1.00
N GLU A 277 -10.97 -16.76 0.22
CA GLU A 277 -9.69 -17.44 0.45
C GLU A 277 -9.83 -18.97 0.45
N GLN A 278 -10.96 -19.51 0.91
CA GLN A 278 -11.18 -20.97 0.99
C GLN A 278 -11.83 -21.58 -0.26
N LYS A 279 -12.55 -20.81 -1.08
CA LYS A 279 -13.16 -21.26 -2.36
C LYS A 279 -12.46 -20.69 -3.61
N THR A 280 -11.44 -19.85 -3.39
CA THR A 280 -10.58 -19.07 -4.33
C THR A 280 -9.59 -19.77 -5.29
N PRO A 281 -9.06 -20.98 -4.98
CA PRO A 281 -7.85 -21.49 -5.65
C PRO A 281 -7.97 -21.66 -7.16
N ASP A 282 -9.16 -21.99 -7.65
CA ASP A 282 -9.43 -22.23 -9.07
C ASP A 282 -9.34 -20.93 -9.90
N LEU A 283 -9.80 -19.80 -9.34
CA LEU A 283 -9.74 -18.51 -10.04
C LEU A 283 -8.30 -18.03 -10.25
N LEU A 284 -7.47 -18.06 -9.21
CA LEU A 284 -6.06 -17.68 -9.33
C LEU A 284 -5.31 -18.61 -10.28
N THR A 285 -5.62 -19.91 -10.26
CA THR A 285 -5.07 -20.89 -11.20
C THR A 285 -5.45 -20.52 -12.64
N ARG A 286 -6.72 -20.24 -12.93
CA ARG A 286 -7.17 -19.84 -14.28
C ARG A 286 -6.58 -18.51 -14.74
N ILE A 287 -6.46 -17.52 -13.85
CA ILE A 287 -5.76 -16.26 -14.13
C ILE A 287 -4.31 -16.56 -14.56
N ASN A 288 -3.60 -17.39 -13.79
CA ASN A 288 -2.21 -17.73 -14.08
C ASN A 288 -2.08 -18.54 -15.38
N THR A 289 -2.99 -19.48 -15.64
CA THR A 289 -3.03 -20.23 -16.91
C THR A 289 -3.27 -19.31 -18.10
N PHE A 290 -4.25 -18.41 -18.00
CA PHE A 290 -4.52 -17.41 -19.04
C PHE A 290 -3.31 -16.49 -19.25
N ALA A 291 -2.71 -16.02 -18.15
CA ALA A 291 -1.54 -15.16 -18.17
C ALA A 291 -0.31 -15.87 -18.75
N ALA A 292 -0.21 -17.19 -18.66
CA ALA A 292 0.89 -17.96 -19.24
C ALA A 292 0.73 -18.29 -20.73
N ASP A 293 -0.49 -18.14 -21.29
CA ASP A 293 -0.79 -18.49 -22.68
C ASP A 293 -0.01 -17.60 -23.69
N PRO A 294 0.87 -18.19 -24.53
CA PRO A 294 1.61 -17.44 -25.55
C PRO A 294 0.72 -16.79 -26.61
N ALA A 295 -0.48 -17.31 -26.85
CA ALA A 295 -1.43 -16.72 -27.80
C ALA A 295 -1.87 -15.30 -27.39
N ARG A 296 -1.61 -14.92 -26.12
CA ARG A 296 -1.95 -13.61 -25.55
C ARG A 296 -0.80 -12.61 -25.60
N ASN A 297 0.37 -12.99 -26.12
CA ASN A 297 1.57 -12.13 -26.15
C ASN A 297 1.30 -10.73 -26.72
N GLU A 298 0.53 -10.66 -27.80
CA GLU A 298 0.17 -9.39 -28.43
C GLU A 298 -0.66 -8.49 -27.50
N ALA A 299 -1.54 -9.07 -26.69
CA ALA A 299 -2.35 -8.35 -25.72
C ALA A 299 -1.47 -7.71 -24.63
N PHE A 300 -0.52 -8.47 -24.07
CA PHE A 300 0.42 -7.94 -23.08
C PHE A 300 1.38 -6.91 -23.67
N ARG A 301 1.84 -7.11 -24.91
CA ARG A 301 2.66 -6.13 -25.62
C ARG A 301 1.96 -4.77 -25.71
N ARG A 302 0.66 -4.75 -26.10
CA ARG A 302 -0.16 -3.53 -26.13
C ARG A 302 -0.31 -2.86 -24.76
N VAL A 303 -0.37 -3.63 -23.66
CA VAL A 303 -0.40 -3.08 -22.29
C VAL A 303 0.90 -2.37 -21.97
N VAL A 304 2.03 -3.04 -22.21
CA VAL A 304 3.36 -2.53 -21.90
C VAL A 304 3.69 -1.28 -22.72
N GLU A 305 3.37 -1.30 -24.01
CA GLU A 305 3.54 -0.14 -24.91
C GLU A 305 2.64 1.02 -24.49
N GLY A 306 1.37 0.77 -24.16
CA GLY A 306 0.45 1.81 -23.67
C GLY A 306 0.93 2.50 -22.39
N LEU A 307 1.46 1.73 -21.42
CA LEU A 307 2.06 2.29 -20.21
C LEU A 307 3.28 3.16 -20.51
N ALA A 308 4.13 2.75 -21.43
CA ALA A 308 5.30 3.51 -21.85
C ALA A 308 4.89 4.82 -22.56
N ASP A 309 3.85 4.78 -23.40
CA ASP A 309 3.31 5.97 -24.08
C ASP A 309 2.75 6.99 -23.09
N GLU A 310 2.00 6.53 -22.09
CA GLU A 310 1.45 7.38 -21.03
C GLU A 310 2.54 7.98 -20.16
N ALA A 311 3.57 7.22 -19.79
CA ALA A 311 4.71 7.73 -19.06
C ALA A 311 5.43 8.85 -19.84
N ARG A 312 5.63 8.67 -21.15
CA ARG A 312 6.24 9.69 -22.03
C ARG A 312 5.35 10.94 -22.16
N ALA A 313 4.04 10.76 -22.29
CA ALA A 313 3.10 11.87 -22.35
C ALA A 313 3.09 12.67 -21.04
N ALA A 314 3.05 12.00 -19.89
CA ALA A 314 3.10 12.62 -18.57
C ALA A 314 4.41 13.41 -18.38
N ALA A 315 5.55 12.86 -18.80
CA ALA A 315 6.84 13.54 -18.75
C ALA A 315 6.87 14.80 -19.62
N THR A 316 6.35 14.72 -20.85
CA THR A 316 6.28 15.86 -21.78
C THR A 316 5.40 16.99 -21.23
N GLN A 317 4.36 16.65 -20.48
CA GLN A 317 3.45 17.60 -19.83
C GLN A 317 3.97 18.10 -18.47
N GLY A 318 5.14 17.64 -18.00
CA GLY A 318 5.70 18.03 -16.71
C GLY A 318 4.86 17.56 -15.52
N GLN A 319 4.11 16.46 -15.67
CA GLN A 319 3.27 15.95 -14.58
C GLN A 319 4.14 15.40 -13.44
N PRO A 320 3.81 15.66 -12.17
CA PRO A 320 4.55 15.13 -11.01
C PRO A 320 4.63 13.60 -10.97
N LEU A 321 3.67 12.89 -11.58
CA LEU A 321 3.60 11.42 -11.60
C LEU A 321 4.45 10.77 -12.70
N ALA A 322 5.09 11.55 -13.58
CA ALA A 322 5.76 11.03 -14.77
C ALA A 322 6.85 9.99 -14.45
N SER A 323 7.68 10.25 -13.42
CA SER A 323 8.73 9.31 -12.99
C SER A 323 8.15 7.99 -12.45
N ARG A 324 7.03 8.05 -11.75
CA ARG A 324 6.34 6.87 -11.20
C ARG A 324 5.71 6.03 -12.31
N LEU A 325 5.07 6.66 -13.29
CA LEU A 325 4.54 5.98 -14.46
C LEU A 325 5.66 5.32 -15.27
N ALA A 326 6.81 5.99 -15.43
CA ALA A 326 7.98 5.41 -16.08
C ALA A 326 8.50 4.17 -15.33
N ALA A 327 8.59 4.22 -13.99
CA ALA A 327 9.00 3.08 -13.19
C ALA A 327 8.02 1.89 -13.27
N VAL A 328 6.70 2.16 -13.32
CA VAL A 328 5.69 1.12 -13.54
C VAL A 328 5.77 0.54 -14.94
N ALA A 329 5.97 1.37 -15.97
CA ALA A 329 6.15 0.91 -17.35
C ALA A 329 7.40 0.02 -17.49
N GLU A 330 8.52 0.38 -16.83
CA GLU A 330 9.72 -0.44 -16.77
C GLU A 330 9.45 -1.79 -16.09
N PHE A 331 8.78 -1.79 -14.94
CA PHE A 331 8.39 -3.03 -14.25
C PHE A 331 7.49 -3.92 -15.11
N ALA A 332 6.58 -3.31 -15.87
CA ALA A 332 5.66 -4.01 -16.76
C ALA A 332 6.36 -4.70 -17.94
N GLN A 333 7.58 -4.30 -18.32
CA GLN A 333 8.34 -4.93 -19.43
C GLN A 333 8.50 -6.45 -19.25
N SER A 334 8.64 -6.91 -18.00
CA SER A 334 8.73 -8.35 -17.71
C SER A 334 7.48 -9.12 -18.17
N ALA A 335 6.32 -8.48 -18.34
CA ALA A 335 5.11 -9.13 -18.85
C ALA A 335 5.20 -9.60 -20.31
N LEU A 336 6.25 -9.20 -21.03
CA LEU A 336 6.55 -9.72 -22.37
C LEU A 336 7.07 -11.17 -22.33
N GLU A 337 7.53 -11.64 -21.16
CA GLU A 337 7.89 -13.03 -20.94
C GLU A 337 6.67 -13.85 -20.51
N PRO A 338 6.32 -14.96 -21.20
CA PRO A 338 5.10 -15.70 -20.90
C PRO A 338 4.99 -16.23 -19.46
N SER A 339 6.11 -16.56 -18.83
CA SER A 339 6.16 -17.04 -17.44
C SER A 339 6.14 -15.94 -16.39
N SER A 340 6.05 -14.66 -16.79
CA SER A 340 6.17 -13.56 -15.84
C SER A 340 4.94 -13.44 -14.93
N PRO A 341 5.12 -13.31 -13.60
CA PRO A 341 4.03 -13.07 -12.66
C PRO A 341 3.34 -11.71 -12.89
N VAL A 342 3.99 -10.77 -13.58
CA VAL A 342 3.41 -9.46 -13.92
C VAL A 342 2.23 -9.60 -14.89
N ARG A 343 2.22 -10.64 -15.74
CA ARG A 343 1.06 -10.94 -16.60
C ARG A 343 -0.19 -11.21 -15.78
N ALA A 344 -0.07 -11.92 -14.67
CA ALA A 344 -1.19 -12.20 -13.78
C ALA A 344 -1.75 -10.92 -13.13
N ILE A 345 -0.88 -9.99 -12.71
CA ILE A 345 -1.28 -8.67 -12.16
C ILE A 345 -2.06 -7.88 -13.23
N ILE A 346 -1.58 -7.88 -14.47
CA ILE A 346 -2.25 -7.19 -15.58
C ILE A 346 -3.66 -7.76 -15.82
N CYS A 347 -3.79 -9.09 -15.82
CA CYS A 347 -5.07 -9.75 -15.95
C CYS A 347 -6.02 -9.40 -14.81
N GLN A 348 -5.55 -9.44 -13.56
CA GLN A 348 -6.35 -9.08 -12.38
C GLN A 348 -6.87 -7.64 -12.46
N GLY A 349 -5.99 -6.68 -12.79
CA GLY A 349 -6.39 -5.29 -12.92
C GLY A 349 -7.43 -5.07 -14.02
N SER A 350 -7.26 -5.78 -15.14
CA SER A 350 -8.18 -5.70 -16.27
C SER A 350 -9.55 -6.31 -15.96
N ILE A 351 -9.60 -7.44 -15.24
CA ILE A 351 -10.84 -8.06 -14.73
C ILE A 351 -11.58 -7.09 -13.80
N ALA A 352 -10.88 -6.56 -12.79
CA ALA A 352 -11.48 -5.66 -11.80
C ALA A 352 -12.03 -4.36 -12.42
N ARG A 353 -11.41 -3.89 -13.51
CA ARG A 353 -11.94 -2.78 -14.31
C ARG A 353 -13.20 -3.17 -15.08
N LEU A 354 -13.20 -4.30 -15.78
CA LEU A 354 -14.36 -4.77 -16.55
C LEU A 354 -15.57 -5.04 -15.65
N GLN A 355 -15.34 -5.53 -14.43
CA GLN A 355 -16.38 -5.69 -13.41
C GLN A 355 -17.00 -4.35 -13.01
N ARG A 356 -16.17 -3.34 -12.73
CA ARG A 356 -16.65 -1.98 -12.45
C ARG A 356 -17.45 -1.39 -13.59
N ALA A 357 -16.91 -1.42 -14.82
CA ALA A 357 -17.62 -0.91 -15.99
C ALA A 357 -18.97 -1.62 -16.25
N ALA A 358 -19.08 -2.90 -15.88
CA ALA A 358 -20.35 -3.62 -15.93
C ALA A 358 -21.32 -3.17 -14.83
N ALA A 359 -20.84 -2.94 -13.61
CA ALA A 359 -21.63 -2.44 -12.49
C ALA A 359 -22.13 -1.01 -12.75
N ASP A 360 -21.27 -0.13 -13.28
CA ASP A 360 -21.63 1.25 -13.63
C ASP A 360 -22.75 1.28 -14.67
N LYS A 361 -22.64 0.48 -15.74
CA LYS A 361 -23.71 0.32 -16.74
C LYS A 361 -25.01 -0.22 -16.16
N GLN A 362 -24.95 -1.12 -15.18
CA GLN A 362 -26.13 -1.63 -14.50
C GLN A 362 -26.79 -0.57 -13.62
N ALA A 363 -25.99 0.26 -12.94
CA ALA A 363 -26.47 1.37 -12.13
C ALA A 363 -27.11 2.47 -13.00
N GLU A 364 -26.54 2.78 -14.16
CA GLU A 364 -27.12 3.71 -15.15
C GLU A 364 -28.48 3.22 -15.68
N VAL A 365 -28.63 1.90 -15.88
CA VAL A 365 -29.91 1.29 -16.29
C VAL A 365 -30.92 1.27 -15.14
N ALA A 366 -30.46 1.11 -13.89
CA ALA A 366 -31.32 1.08 -12.69
C ALA A 366 -31.80 2.48 -12.25
N HIS A 367 -31.00 3.51 -12.52
CA HIS A 367 -31.33 4.91 -12.26
C HIS A 367 -31.10 5.75 -13.52
N PRO A 368 -32.01 5.68 -14.52
CA PRO A 368 -31.94 6.58 -15.65
C PRO A 368 -32.15 8.00 -15.11
N THR A 369 -31.07 8.78 -15.04
CA THR A 369 -31.15 10.22 -14.78
C THR A 369 -31.98 10.84 -15.89
N GLY A 370 -33.22 11.18 -15.56
CA GLY A 370 -34.13 11.97 -16.40
C GLY A 370 -33.84 13.46 -16.30
#